data_AF-A0AA40UXD3-F1
#
_entry.id   AF-A0AA40UXD3-F1
#
_cell.length_a   1.000
_cell.length_b   1.000
_cell.length_c   1.000
_cell.angle_alpha   90.00
_cell.angle_beta   90.00
_cell.angle_gamma   90.00
#
_symmetry.space_group_name_H-M   'P 1'
#
loop_
_entity.id
_entity.type
_entity.pdbx_description
1 polymer ?
#
loop_
_entity_poly.entity_id
_entity_poly.type
_entity_poly.pdbx_seq_one_letter_code
_entity_poly.pdbx_strand_id
1 'polypeptide(L)' 'MRVENAAQNFAILRRITMNLLRRDMSTKAGIKIRRMKAAASDRYRAQILGW' A
#
# COMPACT_ATOMS: atom_id res chain seq x y z
N MET A 1 -6.65 -18.54 -17.31
CA MET A 1 -7.27 -18.33 -15.98
C MET A 1 -6.61 -17.31 -15.02
N ARG A 2 -5.26 -17.18 -14.87
CA ARG A 2 -4.69 -16.13 -13.96
C ARG A 2 -4.61 -14.71 -14.55
N VAL A 3 -4.58 -14.58 -15.87
CA VAL A 3 -4.39 -13.29 -16.57
C VAL A 3 -5.71 -12.60 -16.95
N GLU A 4 -6.80 -13.37 -17.06
CA GLU A 4 -8.09 -12.89 -17.59
C GLU A 4 -8.77 -11.84 -16.69
N ASN A 5 -8.43 -11.82 -15.39
CA ASN A 5 -8.98 -10.88 -14.42
C ASN A 5 -7.95 -9.87 -13.90
N ALA A 6 -6.95 -9.51 -14.72
CA ALA A 6 -5.87 -8.59 -14.31
C ALA A 6 -6.40 -7.27 -13.70
N ALA A 7 -7.46 -6.69 -14.28
CA ALA A 7 -8.08 -5.47 -13.76
C ALA A 7 -8.70 -5.66 -12.37
N GLN A 8 -9.45 -6.75 -12.16
CA GLN A 8 -10.06 -7.07 -10.87
C GLN A 8 -9.00 -7.39 -9.81
N ASN A 9 -7.98 -8.16 -10.18
CA ASN A 9 -6.85 -8.49 -9.31
C ASN A 9 -6.12 -7.21 -8.88
N PHE A 10 -5.90 -6.28 -9.81
CA PHE A 10 -5.29 -4.98 -9.52
C PHE A 10 -6.16 -4.11 -8.61
N ALA A 11 -7.48 -4.10 -8.82
CA ALA A 11 -8.42 -3.39 -7.94
C ALA A 11 -8.38 -3.92 -6.49
N ILE A 12 -8.28 -5.24 -6.32
CA ILE A 12 -8.13 -5.87 -5.00
C ILE A 12 -6.80 -5.48 -4.36
N LEU A 13 -5.68 -5.56 -5.10
CA LEU A 13 -4.37 -5.13 -4.62
C LEU A 13 -4.39 -3.67 -4.16
N ARG A 14 -4.98 -2.77 -4.95
CA ARG A 14 -5.13 -1.35 -4.57
C ARG A 14 -5.90 -1.20 -3.26
N ARG A 15 -6.97 -1.97 -3.07
CA ARG A 15 -7.78 -1.95 -1.84
C ARG A 15 -6.96 -2.43 -0.63
N ILE A 16 -6.19 -3.50 -0.79
CA ILE A 16 -5.29 -4.02 0.25
C ILE A 16 -4.26 -2.96 0.64
N THR A 17 -3.56 -2.37 -0.33
CA THR A 17 -2.56 -1.32 -0.09
C THR A 17 -3.15 -0.11 0.64
N MET A 18 -4.37 0.32 0.27
CA MET A 18 -5.04 1.43 0.93
C MET A 18 -5.40 1.12 2.39
N ASN A 19 -5.88 -0.10 2.67
CA ASN A 19 -6.20 -0.51 4.04
C ASN A 19 -4.94 -0.58 4.89
N LEU A 20 -3.85 -1.11 4.33
CA LEU A 20 -2.55 -1.20 4.99
C LEU A 20 -2.00 0.20 5.34
N LEU A 21 -2.02 1.13 4.38
CA LEU A 21 -1.57 2.50 4.60
C LEU A 21 -2.44 3.28 5.60
N ARG A 22 -3.76 3.02 5.64
CA ARG A 22 -4.66 3.64 6.63
C ARG A 22 -4.40 3.14 8.05
N ARG A 23 -4.05 1.86 8.19
CA ARG A 23 -3.74 1.22 9.48
C ARG A 23 -2.37 1.61 10.03
N ASP A 24 -1.46 2.12 9.20
CA ASP A 24 -0.19 2.68 9.67
C ASP A 24 -0.43 3.82 10.66
N MET A 25 -0.07 3.59 11.93
CA MET A 25 -0.06 4.61 12.99
C MET A 25 1.35 5.15 13.26
N SER A 26 2.39 4.61 12.61
CA SER A 26 3.77 5.05 12.82
C SER A 26 4.01 6.43 12.23
N THR A 27 3.42 6.73 11.07
CA THR A 27 3.56 8.05 10.43
C THR A 27 2.31 8.89 10.68
N LYS A 28 2.42 9.92 11.52
CA LYS A 28 1.39 10.97 11.72
C LYS A 28 1.30 11.89 10.50
N ALA A 29 0.90 11.34 9.35
CA ALA A 29 0.69 12.08 8.12
C ALA A 29 -0.63 11.69 7.43
N GLY A 30 -1.16 12.58 6.61
CA GLY A 30 -2.33 12.30 5.77
C GLY A 30 -2.07 11.15 4.80
N ILE A 31 -3.14 10.50 4.34
CA ILE A 31 -3.05 9.32 3.45
C ILE A 31 -2.29 9.61 2.14
N LYS A 32 -2.37 10.84 1.62
CA LYS A 32 -1.62 11.28 0.44
C LYS A 32 -0.11 11.24 0.67
N ILE A 33 0.34 11.74 1.82
CA ILE A 33 1.76 11.76 2.19
C ILE A 33 2.25 10.34 2.47
N ARG A 34 1.46 9.52 3.17
CA ARG A 34 1.79 8.10 3.40
C ARG A 34 1.97 7.33 2.08
N ARG A 35 1.11 7.56 1.08
CA ARG A 35 1.28 6.99 -0.27
C ARG A 35 2.57 7.42 -0.94
N MET A 36 2.89 8.71 -0.90
CA MET A 36 4.12 9.25 -1.48
C MET A 36 5.36 8.66 -0.78
N LYS A 37 5.33 8.58 0.55
CA LYS A 37 6.41 7.98 1.36
C LYS A 37 6.61 6.50 1.02
N ALA A 38 5.54 5.73 0.85
CA ALA A 38 5.63 4.31 0.44
C ALA A 38 6.17 4.14 -0.99
N ALA A 39 5.89 5.09 -1.88
CA ALA A 39 6.46 5.09 -3.23
C ALA A 39 7.96 5.41 -3.22
N ALA A 40 8.41 6.34 -2.37
CA ALA A 40 9.78 6.85 -2.36
C ALA A 40 10.75 6.14 -1.41
N SER A 41 10.26 5.37 -0.42
CA SER A 41 11.10 4.76 0.62
C SER A 41 10.89 3.26 0.74
N ASP A 42 11.91 2.47 0.39
CA ASP A 42 11.93 1.02 0.57
C ASP A 42 11.86 0.64 2.05
N ARG A 43 12.58 1.35 2.92
CA ARG A 43 12.55 1.13 4.37
C ARG A 43 11.14 1.30 4.95
N TYR A 44 10.42 2.33 4.51
CA TYR A 44 9.04 2.52 4.94
C TYR A 44 8.10 1.44 4.40
N ARG A 45 8.33 0.96 3.17
CA ARG A 45 7.62 -0.20 2.60
C ARG A 45 7.84 -1.46 3.44
N ALA A 46 9.09 -1.77 3.78
CA ALA A 46 9.46 -2.91 4.61
C ALA A 46 8.77 -2.84 5.98
N GLN A 47 8.85 -1.68 6.64
CA GLN A 47 8.20 -1.44 7.93
C GLN A 47 6.68 -1.67 7.89
N ILE A 48 6.00 -1.22 6.83
CA ILE A 48 4.56 -1.40 6.67
C ILE A 48 4.21 -2.87 6.39
N LEU A 49 5.07 -3.60 5.67
CA LEU A 49 4.91 -5.02 5.38
C LEU A 49 5.31 -5.93 6.57
N GLY A 50 5.96 -5.37 7.59
CA GLY A 50 6.36 -6.07 8.81
C GLY A 50 7.70 -6.79 8.71
N TRP A 51 8.55 -6.44 7.73
CA TRP A 51 9.88 -7.02 7.50
C TRP A 51 10.98 -5.97 7.71
#